data_AF-A0A9C8Q2Y6-F1
#
_entry.id   AF-A0A9C8Q2Y6-F1
#
_cell.length_a   1.000
_cell.length_b   1.000
_cell.length_c   1.000
_cell.angle_alpha   90.00
_cell.angle_beta   90.00
_cell.angle_gamma   90.00
#
_symmetry.space_group_name_H-M   'P 1'
#
loop_
_entity.id
_entity.type
_entity.pdbx_description
1 polymer ?
#
loop_
_entity_poly.entity_id
_entity_poly.type
_entity_poly.pdbx_seq_one_letter_code
_entity_poly.pdbx_strand_id
1 'polypeptide(L)' 'CTPVYEEMAGWSESTEGARSWADLPANAIKYVRRVEELIGCPVALLSTSPERDDTILVTDPFAD' A
#
# COMPACT_ATOMS: atom_id res chain seq x y z
N CYS A 1 26.59 9.69 2.81
CA CYS A 1 25.69 9.10 1.81
C CYS A 1 24.66 10.13 1.39
N THR A 2 24.35 10.20 0.09
CA THR A 2 23.28 11.04 -0.46
C THR A 2 22.20 10.12 -1.01
N PRO A 3 20.93 10.28 -0.64
CA PRO A 3 19.86 9.45 -1.17
C PRO A 3 19.67 9.68 -2.68
N VAL A 4 19.38 8.60 -3.40
CA VAL A 4 18.94 8.65 -4.80
C VAL A 4 17.46 8.33 -4.78
N TYR A 5 16.64 9.30 -5.15
CA TYR A 5 15.18 9.18 -5.13
C TYR A 5 14.62 8.75 -6.48
N GLU A 6 13.44 8.15 -6.42
CA GLU A 6 12.59 7.86 -7.55
C GLU A 6 11.33 8.73 -7.45
N GLU A 7 10.93 9.35 -8.55
CA GLU A 7 9.73 10.17 -8.61
C GLU A 7 8.54 9.35 -9.13
N MET A 8 7.39 9.50 -8.49
CA MET A 8 6.14 8.82 -8.87
C MET A 8 4.98 9.81 -8.80
N ALA A 9 3.96 9.59 -9.64
CA ALA A 9 2.76 10.39 -9.59
C ALA A 9 2.04 10.20 -8.24
N GLY A 10 1.71 11.30 -7.56
CA GLY A 10 0.92 11.27 -6.34
C GLY A 10 -0.57 11.02 -6.59
N TRP A 11 -1.35 11.10 -5.52
CA TRP A 11 -2.82 11.07 -5.53
C TRP A 11 -3.37 12.16 -4.62
N SER A 12 -4.57 12.64 -4.93
CA SER A 12 -5.25 13.70 -4.18
C SER A 12 -6.44 13.18 -3.38
N GLU A 13 -6.92 12.00 -3.74
CA GLU A 13 -8.05 11.30 -3.19
C GLU A 13 -7.67 10.68 -1.83
N SER A 14 -8.64 10.60 -0.92
CA SER A 14 -8.41 9.97 0.38
C SER A 14 -8.15 8.47 0.22
N THR A 15 -7.26 7.96 1.06
CA THR A 15 -7.08 6.50 1.26
C THR A 15 -7.70 6.03 2.56
N GLU A 16 -8.15 6.97 3.41
CA GLU A 16 -8.68 6.68 4.74
C GLU A 16 -9.93 5.81 4.67
N GLY A 17 -9.94 4.73 5.45
CA GLY A 17 -11.06 3.79 5.52
C GLY A 17 -11.17 2.84 4.33
N ALA A 18 -10.19 2.81 3.42
CA ALA A 18 -10.16 1.84 2.33
C ALA A 18 -9.96 0.42 2.85
N ARG A 19 -10.79 -0.53 2.38
CA ARG A 19 -10.83 -1.94 2.85
C ARG A 19 -10.50 -2.94 1.75
N SER A 20 -10.37 -2.47 0.51
CA SER A 20 -9.90 -3.27 -0.61
C SER A 20 -8.96 -2.45 -1.51
N TRP A 21 -8.19 -3.14 -2.35
CA TRP A 21 -7.38 -2.48 -3.38
C TRP A 21 -8.22 -1.64 -4.35
N ALA A 22 -9.48 -2.00 -4.58
CA ALA A 22 -10.36 -1.28 -5.48
C ALA A 22 -10.79 0.10 -4.93
N ASP A 23 -10.71 0.26 -3.61
CA ASP A 23 -11.05 1.52 -2.93
C ASP A 23 -9.87 2.52 -2.94
N LEU A 24 -8.68 2.07 -3.33
CA LEU A 24 -7.49 2.91 -3.35
C LEU A 24 -7.32 3.65 -4.68
N PRO A 25 -6.76 4.88 -4.64
CA PRO A 25 -6.36 5.58 -5.84
C PRO A 25 -5.33 4.77 -6.63
N ALA A 26 -5.46 4.73 -7.96
CA ALA A 26 -4.59 3.91 -8.81
C ALA A 26 -3.09 4.20 -8.62
N ASN A 27 -2.73 5.45 -8.32
CA ASN A 27 -1.34 5.84 -8.05
C ASN A 27 -0.85 5.37 -6.67
N ALA A 28 -1.72 5.28 -5.67
CA ALA A 28 -1.38 4.70 -4.37
C ALA A 28 -1.06 3.21 -4.51
N ILE A 29 -1.86 2.48 -5.28
CA ILE A 29 -1.62 1.07 -5.59
C ILE A 29 -0.25 0.90 -6.24
N LYS A 30 0.06 1.69 -7.27
CA LYS A 30 1.36 1.65 -7.96
C LYS A 30 2.52 1.93 -7.01
N TYR A 31 2.37 2.87 -6.08
CA TYR A 31 3.38 3.17 -5.08
C TYR A 31 3.67 1.96 -4.19
N VAL A 32 2.63 1.30 -3.67
CA VAL A 32 2.81 0.09 -2.84
C VAL A 32 3.48 -1.03 -3.63
N ARG A 33 3.06 -1.29 -4.88
CA ARG A 33 3.71 -2.27 -5.75
C ARG A 33 5.18 -1.95 -6.00
N ARG A 34 5.53 -0.67 -6.18
CA ARG A 34 6.93 -0.28 -6.35
C ARG A 34 7.77 -0.56 -5.11
N VAL A 35 7.21 -0.35 -3.92
CA VAL A 35 7.88 -0.71 -2.67
C VAL A 35 8.12 -2.23 -2.60
N GLU A 36 7.12 -3.05 -2.94
CA GLU A 36 7.27 -4.53 -3.00
C GLU A 36 8.42 -4.96 -3.93
N GLU A 37 8.54 -4.34 -5.11
CA GLU A 37 9.63 -4.61 -6.06
C GLU A 37 11.00 -4.25 -5.48
N LEU A 38 11.11 -3.12 -4.79
CA LEU A 38 12.37 -2.65 -4.21
C LEU A 38 12.85 -3.51 -3.04
N ILE A 39 11.91 -3.99 -2.21
CA ILE A 39 12.23 -4.83 -1.05
C ILE A 39 12.28 -6.33 -1.40
N GLY A 40 11.74 -6.72 -2.56
CA GLY A 40 11.70 -8.11 -3.02
C GLY A 40 10.74 -9.00 -2.22
N CYS A 41 9.76 -8.42 -1.52
CA CYS A 41 8.77 -9.16 -0.76
C CYS A 41 7.37 -8.52 -0.85
N PRO A 42 6.30 -9.32 -0.78
CA PRO A 42 4.94 -8.82 -0.87
C PRO A 42 4.52 -8.11 0.43
N VAL A 43 3.70 -7.08 0.29
CA VAL A 43 3.02 -6.43 1.41
C VAL A 43 1.85 -7.32 1.81
N ALA A 44 1.84 -7.81 3.04
CA ALA A 44 0.77 -8.65 3.57
C ALA A 44 -0.43 -7.82 4.10
N LEU A 45 -0.17 -6.66 4.69
CA LEU A 45 -1.19 -5.78 5.29
C LEU A 45 -0.95 -4.32 4.91
N LEU A 46 -2.03 -3.58 4.67
CA LEU A 46 -2.01 -2.14 4.45
C LEU A 46 -3.09 -1.48 5.33
N SER A 47 -2.66 -0.80 6.40
CA SER A 47 -3.54 -0.04 7.30
C SER A 47 -3.81 1.34 6.71
N THR A 48 -5.08 1.72 6.65
CA THR A 48 -5.53 2.95 5.99
C THR A 48 -6.16 3.94 6.96
N SER A 49 -6.45 3.53 8.19
CA SER A 49 -6.88 4.41 9.28
C SER A 49 -6.46 3.85 10.65
N PRO A 50 -6.64 4.61 11.75
CA PRO A 50 -6.43 4.11 13.12
C PRO A 50 -7.39 2.99 13.53
N GLU A 51 -8.52 2.82 12.83
CA GLU A 51 -9.52 1.82 13.14
C GLU A 51 -9.08 0.42 12.73
N ARG A 52 -9.40 -0.58 13.56
CA ARG A 52 -8.93 -1.96 13.35
C ARG A 52 -9.42 -2.56 12.03
N ASP A 53 -10.64 -2.25 11.64
CA ASP A 53 -11.28 -2.82 10.45
C ASP A 53 -10.88 -2.11 9.15
N ASP A 54 -10.15 -1.00 9.24
CA ASP A 54 -9.66 -0.23 8.09
C ASP A 54 -8.25 -0.70 7.72
N THR A 55 -8.15 -2.01 7.48
CA THR A 55 -6.93 -2.68 7.06
C THR A 55 -7.23 -3.57 5.86
N ILE A 56 -6.47 -3.39 4.78
CA ILE A 56 -6.53 -4.25 3.60
C ILE A 56 -5.62 -5.46 3.86
N LEU A 57 -6.23 -6.65 3.98
CA LEU A 57 -5.51 -7.92 4.04
C LEU A 57 -5.19 -8.38 2.60
N VAL A 58 -3.92 -8.29 2.21
CA VAL A 58 -3.46 -8.60 0.85
C VAL A 58 -3.14 -10.09 0.73
N THR A 59 -2.43 -10.60 1.73
CA THR A 59 -2.13 -12.02 1.93
C THR A 59 -2.30 -12.28 3.42
N ASP A 60 -3.09 -13.29 3.77
CA ASP A 60 -3.20 -13.71 5.17
C ASP A 60 -1.85 -14.28 5.61
N PRO A 61 -1.14 -13.64 6.57
CA PRO A 61 0.16 -14.10 7.01
C PRO A 61 0.10 -15.44 7.78
N PHE A 62 -1.11 -15.92 8.10
CA PHE A 62 -1.35 -17.17 8.80
C PHE A 62 -2.10 -18.22 7.95
N ALA A 63 -2.44 -17.91 6.70
CA ALA A 63 -2.98 -18.91 5.79
C ALA A 63 -1.84 -19.80 5.27
N ASP A 64 -2.05 -21.12 5.34
CA ASP A 64 -1.11 -22.16 4.89
C ASP A 64 -0.77 -22.07 3.39
#